data_AF-A0A9W6PWH2-F1
#
_entry.id   AF-A0A9W6PWH2-F1
#
_cell.length_a   1.000
_cell.length_b   1.000
_cell.length_c   1.000
_cell.angle_alpha   90.00
_cell.angle_beta   90.00
_cell.angle_gamma   90.00
#
_symmetry.space_group_name_H-M   'P 1'
#
loop_
_entity.id
_entity.type
_entity.pdbx_description
1 polymer ?
#
loop_
_entity_poly.entity_id
_entity_poly.type
_entity_poly.pdbx_seq_one_letter_code
_entity_poly.pdbx_strand_id
1 'polypeptide(L)'
;MLAGTRSRGGGRHTLRARTDRYAELLYTDESDFDIADAVRAVAGERGVTMARVALAWLLDRPGVVSPIIGAGEVAHLAEAVAATGLTLTDEEKARLEAPYRPHPISGHE
;
A
#
# COMPACT_ATOMS: atom_id res chain seq x y z
N MET A 1 0.01 -1.80 7.19
CA MET A 1 -0.40 -1.75 5.79
C MET A 1 -0.63 -0.29 5.43
N LEU A 2 0.13 0.17 4.43
CA LEU A 2 0.34 1.52 3.85
C LEU A 2 -0.15 2.77 4.60
N ALA A 3 -1.39 2.80 5.10
CA ALA A 3 -1.92 3.83 6.00
C ALA A 3 -1.49 3.66 7.48
N GLY A 4 -0.51 2.79 7.78
CA GLY A 4 0.06 2.62 9.13
C GLY A 4 -0.83 1.92 10.17
N THR A 5 -2.04 1.48 9.80
CA THR A 5 -3.02 0.93 10.76
C THR A 5 -2.76 -0.52 11.18
N ARG A 6 -1.84 -1.22 10.49
CA ARG A 6 -1.41 -2.61 10.70
C ARG A 6 0.11 -2.72 10.61
N SER A 7 0.76 -3.50 11.46
CA SER A 7 2.21 -3.76 11.40
C SER A 7 2.50 -5.24 11.65
N ARG A 8 3.70 -5.70 11.26
CA ARG A 8 4.17 -7.08 11.46
C ARG A 8 4.08 -7.52 12.93
N GLY A 9 4.24 -6.57 13.86
CA GLY A 9 4.10 -6.80 15.31
C GLY A 9 2.68 -6.70 15.87
N GLY A 10 1.63 -6.70 15.03
CA GLY A 10 0.24 -6.69 15.49
C GLY A 10 -0.31 -5.32 15.91
N GLY A 11 0.29 -4.21 15.47
CA GLY A 11 -0.23 -2.86 15.75
C GLY A 11 -1.62 -2.65 15.17
N ARG A 12 -2.59 -2.21 15.98
CA ARG A 12 -3.99 -1.94 15.57
C ARG A 12 -4.45 -0.57 16.07
N HIS A 13 -4.17 0.45 15.28
CA HIS A 13 -4.25 1.84 15.75
C HIS A 13 -5.66 2.47 15.67
N THR A 14 -6.59 1.88 14.92
CA THR A 14 -7.97 2.38 14.78
C THR A 14 -9.00 1.43 15.40
N LEU A 15 -10.20 1.93 15.72
CA LEU A 15 -11.30 1.10 16.23
C LEU A 15 -11.60 -0.04 15.26
N ARG A 16 -11.74 0.27 13.97
CA ARG A 16 -11.97 -0.74 12.92
C ARG A 16 -10.85 -1.79 12.89
N ALA A 17 -9.57 -1.37 12.98
CA ALA A 17 -8.46 -2.33 12.98
C ALA A 17 -8.49 -3.30 14.18
N ARG A 18 -9.13 -2.91 15.30
CA ARG A 18 -9.30 -3.74 16.50
C ARG A 18 -10.54 -4.63 16.48
N THR A 19 -11.62 -4.21 15.81
CA THR A 19 -12.92 -4.90 15.89
C THR A 19 -13.31 -5.66 14.63
N ASP A 20 -12.74 -5.33 13.47
CA ASP A 20 -13.00 -5.97 12.19
C ASP A 20 -12.31 -7.33 12.09
N ARG A 21 -12.99 -8.38 12.57
CA ARG A 21 -12.51 -9.77 12.54
C ARG A 21 -12.28 -10.29 11.13
N TYR A 22 -13.04 -9.78 10.16
CA TYR A 22 -12.93 -10.23 8.77
C TYR A 22 -11.62 -9.78 8.15
N ALA A 23 -11.17 -8.58 8.49
CA ALA A 23 -9.87 -8.08 8.06
C ALA A 23 -8.68 -8.88 8.63
N GLU A 24 -8.86 -9.64 9.72
CA GLU A 24 -7.81 -10.56 10.22
C GLU A 24 -7.63 -11.78 9.32
N LEU A 25 -8.68 -12.18 8.60
CA LEU A 25 -8.62 -13.29 7.66
C LEU A 25 -8.00 -12.89 6.31
N LEU A 26 -8.01 -11.59 5.98
CA LEU A 26 -7.65 -11.10 4.65
C LEU A 26 -6.24 -10.48 4.56
N TYR A 27 -5.67 -9.98 5.66
CA TYR A 27 -4.45 -9.14 5.63
C TYR A 27 -3.39 -9.63 6.63
N THR A 28 -2.97 -10.89 6.50
CA THR A 28 -2.02 -11.54 7.43
C THR A 28 -0.88 -12.25 6.74
N ASP A 29 -0.84 -12.27 5.40
CA ASP A 29 0.25 -12.92 4.68
C ASP A 29 1.58 -12.18 4.94
N GLU A 30 2.69 -12.91 5.07
CA GLU A 30 3.99 -12.27 5.28
C GLU A 30 4.38 -11.36 4.11
N SER A 31 3.96 -11.71 2.88
CA SER A 31 4.24 -10.93 1.69
C SER A 31 3.61 -9.54 1.73
N ASP A 32 2.45 -9.36 2.38
CA ASP A 32 1.82 -8.05 2.58
C ASP A 32 2.76 -7.08 3.33
N PHE A 33 3.45 -7.60 4.35
CA PHE A 33 4.39 -6.82 5.14
C PHE A 33 5.70 -6.58 4.38
N ASP A 34 6.18 -7.58 3.63
CA ASP A 34 7.37 -7.44 2.79
C ASP A 34 7.18 -6.37 1.71
N ILE A 35 6.02 -6.36 1.04
CA ILE A 35 5.63 -5.30 0.08
C ILE A 35 5.60 -3.94 0.79
N ALA A 36 4.97 -3.85 1.96
CA ALA A 36 4.91 -2.59 2.71
C ALA A 36 6.29 -2.08 3.14
N ASP A 37 7.22 -2.97 3.48
CA ASP A 37 8.60 -2.63 3.84
C ASP A 37 9.39 -2.17 2.60
N ALA A 38 9.19 -2.79 1.42
CA ALA A 38 9.76 -2.33 0.16
C ALA A 38 9.27 -0.91 -0.21
N VAL A 39 7.96 -0.66 -0.09
CA VAL A 39 7.38 0.68 -0.29
C VAL A 39 7.98 1.69 0.68
N ARG A 40 8.17 1.31 1.96
CA ARG A 40 8.76 2.19 2.97
C ARG A 40 10.19 2.57 2.61
N ALA A 41 10.99 1.62 2.14
CA ALA A 41 12.37 1.86 1.73
C ALA A 41 12.44 2.85 0.56
N VAL A 42 11.70 2.61 -0.52
CA VAL A 42 11.65 3.51 -1.70
C VAL A 42 11.14 4.90 -1.31
N ALA A 43 10.09 4.98 -0.48
CA ALA A 43 9.56 6.25 0.00
C ALA A 43 10.61 7.04 0.80
N GLY A 44 11.37 6.36 1.67
CA GLY A 44 12.46 6.95 2.45
C GLY A 44 13.60 7.46 1.56
N GLU A 45 14.03 6.68 0.58
CA GLU A 45 15.07 7.06 -0.39
C GLU A 45 14.66 8.29 -1.22
N ARG A 46 13.37 8.40 -1.56
CA ARG A 46 12.82 9.52 -2.34
C ARG A 46 12.40 10.72 -1.49
N GLY A 47 12.34 10.60 -0.17
CA GLY A 47 11.84 11.64 0.72
C GLY A 47 10.35 11.96 0.52
N VAL A 48 9.55 10.97 0.13
CA VAL A 48 8.10 11.12 -0.11
C VAL A 48 7.29 10.17 0.78
N THR A 49 5.97 10.32 0.78
CA THR A 49 5.10 9.43 1.56
C THR A 49 4.96 8.05 0.89
N MET A 50 4.73 7.01 1.70
CA MET A 50 4.42 5.66 1.20
C MET A 50 3.19 5.66 0.28
N ALA A 51 2.18 6.49 0.58
CA ALA A 51 0.98 6.63 -0.25
C ALA A 51 1.33 7.16 -1.65
N ARG A 52 2.25 8.12 -1.74
CA ARG A 52 2.70 8.67 -3.02
C ARG A 52 3.38 7.61 -3.89
N VAL A 53 4.27 6.81 -3.31
CA VAL A 53 4.95 5.70 -4.02
C VAL A 53 3.94 4.65 -4.49
N ALA A 54 3.04 4.21 -3.62
CA ALA A 54 2.05 3.19 -3.95
C ALA A 54 1.09 3.64 -5.07
N LEU A 55 0.63 4.90 -5.01
CA LEU A 55 -0.24 5.47 -6.05
C LEU A 55 0.49 5.69 -7.37
N ALA A 56 1.75 6.15 -7.33
CA ALA A 56 2.58 6.28 -8.52
C ALA A 56 2.80 4.93 -9.21
N TRP A 57 3.07 3.88 -8.44
CA TRP A 57 3.17 2.51 -8.98
C TRP A 57 1.85 2.07 -9.63
N LEU A 58 0.72 2.27 -8.95
CA LEU A 58 -0.59 1.86 -9.45
C LEU A 58 -0.95 2.59 -10.77
N LEU A 59 -0.67 3.89 -10.85
CA LEU A 59 -0.90 4.71 -12.05
C LEU A 59 -0.06 4.26 -13.25
N ASP A 60 1.11 3.65 -13.03
CA ASP A 60 1.99 3.13 -14.08
C ASP A 60 1.54 1.75 -14.61
N ARG A 61 0.49 1.13 -14.05
CA ARG A 61 0.09 -0.24 -14.46
C ARG A 61 -0.77 -0.26 -15.72
N PRO A 62 -0.47 -1.18 -16.67
CA PRO A 62 -1.31 -1.35 -17.85
C PRO A 62 -2.77 -1.58 -17.47
N GLY A 63 -3.67 -0.82 -18.10
CA GLY A 63 -5.11 -0.91 -17.85
C GLY A 63 -5.62 -0.06 -16.68
N VAL A 64 -4.76 0.59 -15.89
CA VAL A 64 -5.19 1.54 -14.87
C VAL A 64 -5.39 2.92 -15.48
N VAL A 65 -6.64 3.41 -15.47
CA VAL A 65 -6.99 4.76 -15.97
C VAL A 65 -7.09 5.76 -14.83
N SER A 66 -7.70 5.36 -13.70
CA SER A 66 -7.83 6.22 -12.53
C SER A 66 -8.02 5.38 -11.26
N PRO A 67 -7.16 5.53 -10.24
CA PRO A 67 -7.32 4.85 -8.97
C PRO A 67 -8.43 5.50 -8.13
N ILE A 68 -9.24 4.68 -7.47
CA ILE A 68 -10.24 5.15 -6.50
C ILE A 68 -9.55 5.26 -5.14
N ILE A 69 -9.56 6.47 -4.56
CA ILE A 69 -8.94 6.74 -3.26
C ILE A 69 -9.99 7.13 -2.22
N GLY A 70 -9.77 6.71 -0.98
CA GLY A 70 -10.50 7.23 0.18
C GLY A 70 -9.68 8.30 0.89
N ALA A 71 -10.26 9.49 1.12
CA ALA A 71 -9.60 10.59 1.80
C ALA A 71 -10.42 11.04 3.01
N GLY A 72 -10.00 10.65 4.22
CA GLY A 72 -10.60 11.13 5.46
C GLY A 72 -10.12 12.52 5.91
N GLU A 73 -9.09 13.04 5.27
CA GLU A 73 -8.44 14.32 5.57
C GLU A 73 -7.94 14.94 4.26
N VAL A 74 -7.85 16.27 4.20
CA VAL A 74 -7.41 17.01 2.99
C VAL A 74 -5.99 16.63 2.59
N ALA A 75 -5.11 16.33 3.55
CA ALA A 75 -3.75 15.91 3.28
C ALA A 75 -3.66 14.65 2.40
N HIS A 76 -4.61 13.72 2.53
CA HIS A 76 -4.66 12.52 1.67
C HIS A 76 -4.89 12.87 0.20
N LEU A 77 -5.72 13.89 -0.08
CA LEU A 77 -5.94 14.36 -1.45
C LEU A 77 -4.69 15.01 -2.02
N ALA A 78 -3.99 15.82 -1.23
CA ALA A 78 -2.73 16.44 -1.65
C ALA A 78 -1.66 15.39 -2.01
N GLU A 79 -1.52 14.33 -1.21
CA GLU A 79 -0.60 13.23 -1.51
C GLU A 79 -0.99 12.46 -2.78
N ALA A 80 -2.29 12.23 -2.99
CA ALA A 80 -2.76 11.56 -4.21
C ALA A 80 -2.54 12.39 -5.47
N VAL A 81 -2.76 13.70 -5.41
CA VAL A 81 -2.46 14.61 -6.52
C VAL A 81 -0.96 14.61 -6.80
N ALA A 82 -0.13 14.71 -5.76
CA ALA A 82 1.33 14.71 -5.90
C ALA A 82 1.88 13.40 -6.47
N ALA A 83 1.18 12.27 -6.30
CA ALA A 83 1.56 10.99 -6.88
C ALA A 83 1.51 10.99 -8.41
N THR A 84 0.65 11.81 -9.03
CA THR A 84 0.52 11.88 -10.49
C THR A 84 1.75 12.46 -11.19
N GLY A 85 2.58 13.20 -10.46
CA GLY A 85 3.86 13.74 -10.94
C GLY A 85 5.08 12.89 -10.58
N LEU A 86 4.90 11.74 -9.94
CA LEU A 86 6.00 10.86 -9.53
C LEU A 86 6.13 9.69 -10.52
N THR A 87 7.29 9.58 -11.16
CA THR A 87 7.65 8.43 -12.01
C THR A 87 8.67 7.57 -11.29
N LEU A 88 8.33 6.29 -11.11
CA LEU A 88 9.23 5.29 -10.53
C LEU A 88 10.16 4.72 -11.60
N THR A 89 11.41 4.44 -11.22
CA THR A 89 12.35 3.74 -12.10
C THR A 89 11.95 2.27 -12.23
N ASP A 90 12.48 1.60 -13.25
CA ASP A 90 12.25 0.15 -13.43
C ASP A 90 12.81 -0.66 -12.25
N GLU A 91 13.92 -0.23 -11.67
CA GLU A 91 14.51 -0.85 -10.48
C GLU A 91 13.61 -0.70 -9.24
N GLU A 92 13.00 0.47 -9.06
CA GLU A 92 12.04 0.68 -7.98
C GLU A 92 10.81 -0.19 -8.17
N LYS A 93 10.23 -0.20 -9.38
CA LYS A 93 9.07 -1.06 -9.70
C LYS A 93 9.39 -2.52 -9.44
N ALA A 94 10.55 -3.00 -9.90
CA ALA A 94 11.01 -4.37 -9.64
C ALA A 94 11.15 -4.67 -8.14
N ARG A 95 11.68 -3.73 -7.34
CA ARG A 95 11.76 -3.87 -5.88
C ARG A 95 10.40 -3.95 -5.21
N LEU A 96 9.42 -3.16 -5.67
CA LEU A 96 8.05 -3.18 -5.14
C LEU A 96 7.32 -4.48 -5.49
N GLU A 97 7.60 -5.07 -6.64
CA GLU A 97 6.94 -6.26 -7.17
C GLU A 97 7.58 -7.57 -6.72
N ALA A 98 8.90 -7.58 -6.45
CA ALA A 98 9.65 -8.77 -6.04
C ALA A 98 9.05 -9.59 -4.86
N PRO A 99 8.53 -8.97 -3.78
CA PRO A 99 7.94 -9.73 -2.67
C PRO A 99 6.53 -10.26 -2.95
N TYR A 100 5.90 -9.89 -4.07
CA TYR A 100 4.52 -10.27 -4.36
C TYR A 100 4.36 -11.79 -4.51
N ARG A 101 3.34 -12.34 -3.85
CA ARG A 101 2.91 -13.73 -3.98
C ARG A 101 1.43 -13.78 -4.35
N PRO A 102 1.02 -14.64 -5.31
CA PRO A 102 -0.39 -14.86 -5.60
C PRO A 102 -1.13 -15.30 -4.33
N HIS A 103 -2.23 -14.62 -4.01
CA HIS A 103 -3.03 -14.96 -2.85
C HIS A 103 -4.02 -16.09 -3.18
N PRO A 104 -4.16 -17.10 -2.31
CA PRO A 104 -5.26 -18.05 -2.42
C PRO A 104 -6.59 -17.33 -2.20
N ILE A 105 -7.68 -17.92 -2.67
CA ILE A 105 -9.00 -17.33 -2.47
C ILE A 105 -9.35 -17.40 -0.97
N SER A 106 -9.64 -16.25 -0.37
CA SER A 106 -9.98 -16.09 1.04
C SER A 106 -11.41 -15.56 1.20
N GLY A 107 -12.04 -15.80 2.36
CA GLY A 107 -13.34 -15.19 2.70
C GLY A 107 -14.58 -15.88 2.10
N HIS A 108 -14.50 -17.17 1.76
CA HIS A 108 -15.64 -17.99 1.34
C HIS A 108 -15.40 -19.46 1.72
N GLU A 109 -16.48 -20.21 1.95
CA GLU A 109 -16.52 -21.68 1.96
C GLU A 109 -17.21 -22.18 0.69
#